data_AF-F9UJ47-F1
#
_entry.id   AF-F9UJ47-F1
#
_cell.length_a   1.000
_cell.length_b   1.000
_cell.length_c   1.000
_cell.angle_alpha   90.00
_cell.angle_beta   90.00
_cell.angle_gamma   90.00
#
_symmetry.space_group_name_H-M   'P 1'
#
loop_
_entity.id
_entity.type
_entity.pdbx_description
1 polymer ?
#
loop_
_entity_poly.entity_id
_entity_poly.type
_entity_poly.pdbx_seq_one_letter_code
_entity_poly.pdbx_strand_id
1 'polypeptide(L)'
;MSKKITWETQLEKLYNELLFKDYESVITNSLFVNKTKFLNSFALKYNLDLNSYEWKRLIEQLSFFFISKRNSIFTNFTILWSNLEKFHKNALVPLLGQSDSTTLDINFSYSEDQKFNSLLAQFNLFITQLLNEGLYIELFDNIVLLKDLETNNLKLLFGKEVLQYEH
;
A
#
# COMPACT_ATOMS: atom_id res chain seq x y z
N MET A 1 -13.98 -25.50 -30.84
CA MET A 1 -14.97 -24.79 -30.01
C MET A 1 -14.44 -23.40 -29.71
N SER A 2 -15.00 -22.36 -30.34
CA SER A 2 -14.60 -20.97 -30.10
C SER A 2 -15.24 -20.49 -28.80
N LYS A 3 -14.43 -20.13 -27.79
CA LYS A 3 -14.92 -19.46 -26.58
C LYS A 3 -15.47 -18.11 -27.00
N LYS A 4 -16.80 -17.92 -26.95
CA LYS A 4 -17.45 -16.62 -27.04
C LYS A 4 -16.96 -15.79 -25.85
N ILE A 5 -15.97 -14.93 -26.09
CA ILE A 5 -15.57 -13.89 -25.14
C ILE A 5 -16.73 -12.89 -25.11
N THR A 6 -17.34 -12.68 -23.95
CA THR A 6 -18.44 -11.72 -23.80
C THR A 6 -17.89 -10.30 -23.75
N TRP A 7 -18.71 -9.31 -24.11
CA TRP A 7 -18.34 -7.89 -24.00
C TRP A 7 -17.89 -7.49 -22.59
N GLU A 8 -18.51 -8.10 -21.57
CA GLU A 8 -18.15 -7.95 -20.16
C GLU A 8 -16.70 -8.40 -19.90
N THR A 9 -16.28 -9.54 -20.45
CA THR A 9 -14.89 -10.04 -20.32
C THR A 9 -13.88 -9.12 -21.03
N GLN A 10 -14.26 -8.48 -22.14
CA GLN A 10 -13.38 -7.54 -22.84
C GLN A 10 -13.22 -6.22 -22.07
N LEU A 11 -14.29 -5.72 -21.47
CA LEU A 11 -14.27 -4.51 -20.63
C LEU A 11 -13.45 -4.73 -19.36
N GLU A 12 -13.60 -5.89 -18.71
CA GLU A 12 -12.79 -6.28 -17.55
C GLU A 12 -11.30 -6.34 -17.91
N LYS A 13 -10.96 -6.93 -19.06
CA LYS A 13 -9.58 -6.97 -19.55
C LYS A 13 -9.02 -5.57 -19.82
N LEU A 14 -9.75 -4.71 -20.51
CA LEU A 14 -9.32 -3.35 -20.83
C LEU A 14 -9.16 -2.50 -19.56
N TYR A 15 -10.07 -2.67 -18.60
CA TYR A 15 -10.01 -1.98 -17.31
C TYR A 15 -8.77 -2.41 -16.50
N ASN A 16 -8.50 -3.70 -16.44
CA ASN A 16 -7.30 -4.23 -15.79
C ASN A 16 -6.02 -3.75 -16.49
N GLU A 17 -5.99 -3.74 -17.82
CA GLU A 17 -4.87 -3.19 -18.58
C GLU A 17 -4.63 -1.71 -18.29
N LEU A 18 -5.70 -0.90 -18.20
CA LEU A 18 -5.60 0.52 -17.85
C LEU A 18 -5.12 0.72 -16.41
N LEU A 19 -5.64 -0.04 -15.46
CA LEU A 19 -5.28 0.08 -14.05
C LEU A 19 -3.81 -0.28 -13.80
N PHE A 20 -3.34 -1.38 -14.38
CA PHE A 20 -1.95 -1.80 -14.22
C PHE A 20 -0.99 -0.94 -15.02
N LYS A 21 -1.43 -0.35 -16.14
CA LYS A 21 -0.58 0.58 -16.91
C LYS A 21 -0.10 1.76 -16.06
N ASP A 22 -0.98 2.34 -15.24
CA ASP A 22 -0.60 3.46 -14.36
C ASP A 22 0.44 3.01 -13.34
N TYR A 23 0.25 1.83 -12.72
CA TYR A 23 1.23 1.24 -11.82
C TYR A 23 2.60 1.02 -12.50
N GLU A 24 2.62 0.38 -13.67
CA GLU A 24 3.85 0.10 -14.43
C GLU A 24 4.59 1.39 -14.82
N SER A 25 3.84 2.44 -15.17
CA SER A 25 4.42 3.76 -15.48
C SER A 25 5.05 4.42 -14.25
N VAL A 26 4.47 4.19 -13.08
CA VAL A 26 4.94 4.76 -11.81
C VAL A 26 6.21 4.06 -11.34
N ILE A 27 6.29 2.74 -11.40
CA ILE A 27 7.46 1.99 -10.89
C ILE A 27 8.72 2.18 -11.76
N THR A 28 8.54 2.66 -12.99
CA THR A 28 9.64 3.01 -13.92
C THR A 28 10.04 4.48 -13.83
N ASN A 29 9.31 5.29 -13.06
CA ASN A 29 9.58 6.72 -12.89
C ASN A 29 10.81 6.96 -12.00
N SER A 30 11.57 8.03 -12.26
CA SER A 30 12.73 8.40 -11.44
C SER A 30 12.37 8.84 -10.01
N LEU A 31 11.13 9.28 -9.78
CA LEU A 31 10.59 9.65 -8.47
C LEU A 31 10.09 8.45 -7.67
N PHE A 32 10.18 7.24 -8.23
CA PHE A 32 9.79 6.03 -7.54
C PHE A 32 10.78 5.64 -6.43
N VAL A 33 10.23 5.31 -5.27
CA VAL A 33 10.94 4.82 -4.10
C VAL A 33 10.35 3.46 -3.76
N ASN A 34 11.06 2.41 -4.15
CA ASN A 34 10.70 1.04 -3.77
C ASN A 34 10.78 0.84 -2.25
N LYS A 35 10.14 -0.20 -1.74
CA LYS A 35 10.01 -0.47 -0.30
C LYS A 35 11.36 -0.56 0.41
N THR A 36 12.34 -1.23 -0.18
CA THR A 36 13.69 -1.36 0.39
C THR A 36 14.37 0.00 0.54
N LYS A 37 14.31 0.84 -0.50
CA LYS A 37 14.87 2.20 -0.47
C LYS A 37 14.13 3.05 0.57
N PHE A 38 12.81 2.98 0.62
CA PHE A 38 11.99 3.67 1.60
C PHE A 38 12.38 3.31 3.04
N LEU A 39 12.43 2.01 3.37
CA LEU A 39 12.77 1.53 4.71
C LEU A 39 14.21 1.87 5.11
N ASN A 40 15.17 1.73 4.19
CA ASN A 40 16.55 2.09 4.45
C ASN A 40 16.70 3.60 4.68
N SER A 41 16.07 4.44 3.85
CA SER A 41 16.10 5.89 4.04
C SER A 41 15.43 6.31 5.35
N PHE A 42 14.33 5.66 5.73
CA PHE A 42 13.69 5.89 7.02
C PHE A 42 14.62 5.56 8.19
N ALA A 43 15.22 4.36 8.19
CA ALA A 43 16.14 3.93 9.24
C ALA A 43 17.37 4.84 9.36
N LEU A 44 17.94 5.27 8.23
CA LEU A 44 19.06 6.20 8.21
C LEU A 44 18.68 7.58 8.75
N LYS A 45 17.53 8.12 8.34
CA LYS A 45 17.08 9.46 8.75
C LYS A 45 16.86 9.59 10.25
N TYR A 46 16.30 8.56 10.88
CA TYR A 46 16.00 8.56 12.31
C TYR A 46 17.02 7.80 13.15
N ASN A 47 18.16 7.40 12.55
CA ASN A 47 19.25 6.69 13.21
C ASN A 47 18.75 5.46 13.99
N LEU A 48 17.94 4.62 13.34
CA LEU A 48 17.29 3.48 13.98
C LEU A 48 18.25 2.30 14.16
N ASP A 49 18.18 1.65 15.33
CA ASP A 49 18.81 0.35 15.52
C ASP A 49 17.97 -0.74 14.85
N LEU A 50 18.49 -1.32 13.77
CA LEU A 50 17.84 -2.40 13.02
C LEU A 50 17.69 -3.70 13.83
N ASN A 51 18.37 -3.80 14.98
CA ASN A 51 18.22 -4.94 15.89
C ASN A 51 17.20 -4.69 17.01
N SER A 52 16.71 -3.45 17.15
CA SER A 52 15.72 -3.09 18.17
C SER A 52 14.42 -3.87 18.03
N TYR A 53 13.72 -4.03 19.14
CA TYR A 53 12.43 -4.71 19.18
C TYR A 53 11.40 -3.95 18.33
N GLU A 54 11.39 -2.62 18.44
CA GLU A 54 10.48 -1.72 17.76
C GLU A 54 10.64 -1.81 16.23
N TRP A 55 11.89 -1.82 15.74
CA TRP A 55 12.15 -2.00 14.31
C TRP A 55 11.66 -3.35 13.80
N LYS A 56 12.03 -4.44 14.48
CA LYS A 56 11.62 -5.80 14.08
C LYS A 56 10.10 -5.93 14.06
N ARG A 57 9.42 -5.38 15.07
CA ARG A 57 7.96 -5.33 15.16
C ARG A 57 7.34 -4.56 13.99
N LEU A 58 7.89 -3.41 13.61
CA LEU A 58 7.40 -2.64 12.46
C LEU A 58 7.51 -3.46 11.16
N ILE A 59 8.67 -4.07 10.92
CA ILE A 59 8.91 -4.88 9.71
C ILE A 59 7.98 -6.10 9.64
N GLU A 60 7.78 -6.77 10.78
CA GLU A 60 6.85 -7.89 10.89
C GLU A 60 5.40 -7.46 10.62
N GLN A 61 4.96 -6.32 11.16
CA GLN A 61 3.62 -5.79 10.88
C GLN A 61 3.44 -5.42 9.40
N LEU A 62 4.45 -4.84 8.76
CA LEU A 62 4.42 -4.52 7.33
C LEU A 62 4.36 -5.79 6.46
N SER A 63 5.06 -6.86 6.82
CA SER A 63 5.01 -8.12 6.07
C SER A 63 3.68 -8.87 6.27
N PHE A 64 3.06 -8.74 7.44
CA PHE A 64 1.79 -9.39 7.76
C PHE A 64 0.59 -8.84 6.99
N PHE A 65 0.70 -7.65 6.39
CA PHE A 65 -0.38 -7.00 5.65
C PHE A 65 -0.96 -7.86 4.52
N PHE A 66 -0.11 -8.45 3.68
CA PHE A 66 -0.59 -9.31 2.58
C PHE A 66 -1.15 -10.64 3.06
N ILE A 67 -0.50 -11.23 4.07
CA ILE A 67 -0.86 -12.55 4.60
C ILE A 67 -2.22 -12.50 5.28
N SER A 68 -2.44 -11.46 6.09
CA SER A 68 -3.61 -11.39 6.96
C SER A 68 -4.81 -10.69 6.35
N LYS A 69 -4.60 -9.95 5.25
CA LYS A 69 -5.62 -9.10 4.62
C LYS A 69 -6.31 -8.15 5.62
N ARG A 70 -5.60 -7.77 6.68
CA ARG A 70 -6.04 -6.79 7.67
C ARG A 70 -5.82 -5.38 7.14
N ASN A 71 -6.66 -4.44 7.54
CA ASN A 71 -6.45 -3.06 7.14
C ASN A 71 -5.26 -2.47 7.91
N SER A 72 -4.61 -1.49 7.30
CA SER A 72 -3.48 -0.76 7.88
C SER A 72 -3.87 0.68 8.10
N ILE A 73 -3.98 1.07 9.37
CA ILE A 73 -4.37 2.42 9.79
C ILE A 73 -3.12 3.27 9.95
N PHE A 74 -3.03 4.35 9.18
CA PHE A 74 -1.99 5.39 9.30
C PHE A 74 -2.61 6.68 9.82
N THR A 75 -1.76 7.64 10.20
CA THR A 75 -2.21 8.91 10.79
C THR A 75 -3.17 9.68 9.87
N ASN A 76 -2.91 9.66 8.57
CA ASN A 76 -3.63 10.48 7.59
C ASN A 76 -4.47 9.66 6.60
N PHE A 77 -4.39 8.33 6.62
CA PHE A 77 -5.09 7.46 5.68
C PHE A 77 -5.19 6.04 6.22
N THR A 78 -6.09 5.24 5.66
CA THR A 78 -6.14 3.78 5.91
C THR A 78 -6.07 3.05 4.58
N ILE A 79 -5.25 2.01 4.53
CA ILE A 79 -5.27 1.05 3.42
C ILE A 79 -6.09 -0.15 3.86
N LEU A 80 -7.18 -0.42 3.16
CA LEU A 80 -8.09 -1.52 3.47
C LEU A 80 -8.18 -2.51 2.30
N TRP A 81 -8.60 -3.74 2.60
CA TRP A 81 -8.89 -4.75 1.60
C TRP A 81 -10.38 -4.77 1.33
N SER A 82 -10.78 -4.53 0.08
CA SER A 82 -12.18 -4.61 -0.33
C SER A 82 -12.36 -5.50 -1.53
N ASN A 83 -13.51 -6.14 -1.60
CA ASN A 83 -14.03 -6.64 -2.86
C ASN A 83 -14.54 -5.43 -3.66
N LEU A 84 -14.10 -5.31 -4.90
CA LEU A 84 -14.61 -4.32 -5.84
C LEU A 84 -15.14 -5.13 -7.01
N GLU A 85 -16.46 -5.05 -7.29
CA GLU A 85 -17.13 -5.92 -8.27
C GLU A 85 -16.48 -5.91 -9.68
N LYS A 86 -15.76 -4.85 -9.99
CA LYS A 86 -14.97 -4.66 -11.21
C LYS A 86 -13.68 -5.50 -11.30
N PHE A 87 -13.27 -6.16 -10.22
CA PHE A 87 -12.05 -6.98 -10.12
C PHE A 87 -12.40 -8.42 -9.76
N HIS A 88 -13.09 -9.15 -10.65
CA HIS A 88 -13.65 -10.48 -10.36
C HIS A 88 -14.55 -10.53 -9.10
N LYS A 89 -15.50 -11.47 -9.05
CA LYS A 89 -16.47 -11.50 -7.95
C LYS A 89 -15.88 -11.77 -6.55
N ASN A 90 -14.63 -12.20 -6.47
CA ASN A 90 -14.02 -12.68 -5.22
C ASN A 90 -12.66 -12.05 -4.90
N ALA A 91 -12.11 -11.15 -5.72
CA ALA A 91 -10.76 -10.67 -5.48
C ALA A 91 -10.73 -9.53 -4.46
N LEU A 92 -9.90 -9.67 -3.43
CA LEU A 92 -9.63 -8.57 -2.49
C LEU A 92 -8.52 -7.68 -3.04
N VAL A 93 -8.83 -6.40 -3.20
CA VAL A 93 -7.87 -5.38 -3.66
C VAL A 93 -7.64 -4.31 -2.61
N PRO A 94 -6.42 -3.76 -2.53
CA PRO A 94 -6.12 -2.67 -1.61
C PRO A 94 -6.74 -1.37 -2.12
N LEU A 95 -7.31 -0.59 -1.19
CA LEU A 95 -7.82 0.74 -1.49
C LEU A 95 -7.66 1.69 -0.31
N LEU A 96 -7.75 2.99 -0.60
CA LEU A 96 -7.79 4.04 0.43
C LEU A 96 -9.22 4.24 0.90
N GLY A 97 -9.42 4.28 2.22
CA GLY A 97 -10.74 4.51 2.80
C GLY A 97 -10.69 4.76 4.30
N GLN A 98 -11.85 4.65 4.94
CA GLN A 98 -11.97 4.63 6.40
C GLN A 98 -12.22 3.17 6.83
N SER A 99 -11.63 2.76 7.95
CA SER A 99 -11.87 1.42 8.48
C SER A 99 -13.23 1.37 9.17
N ASP A 100 -14.20 0.75 8.52
CA ASP A 100 -15.44 0.26 9.15
C ASP A 100 -15.40 -1.27 9.30
N SER A 101 -14.20 -1.82 9.53
CA SER A 101 -13.95 -3.24 9.47
C SER A 101 -14.45 -3.98 10.71
N THR A 102 -14.97 -5.20 10.48
CA THR A 102 -15.27 -6.16 11.55
C THR A 102 -14.07 -7.02 11.93
N THR A 103 -12.91 -6.83 11.29
CA THR A 103 -11.66 -7.55 11.56
C THR A 103 -10.67 -6.65 12.30
N LEU A 104 -9.72 -7.28 13.01
CA LEU A 104 -8.67 -6.54 13.72
C LEU A 104 -7.72 -5.88 12.71
N ASP A 105 -7.60 -4.57 12.80
CA ASP A 105 -6.68 -3.79 11.98
C ASP A 105 -5.24 -3.80 12.53
N ILE A 106 -4.28 -3.54 11.65
CA ILE A 106 -2.90 -3.22 12.03
C ILE A 106 -2.82 -1.70 12.19
N ASN A 107 -2.64 -1.25 13.42
CA ASN A 107 -2.57 0.17 13.73
C ASN A 107 -1.11 0.66 13.65
N PHE A 108 -0.80 1.44 12.61
CA PHE A 108 0.47 2.16 12.46
C PHE A 108 0.37 3.62 12.90
N SER A 109 -0.80 4.10 13.34
CA SER A 109 -0.98 5.47 13.83
C SER A 109 -0.77 5.61 15.34
N TYR A 110 -0.90 4.51 16.11
CA TYR A 110 -0.83 4.54 17.56
C TYR A 110 -0.38 3.21 18.17
N SER A 111 0.33 3.29 19.31
CA SER A 111 0.62 2.17 20.19
C SER A 111 0.64 2.63 21.66
N GLU A 112 0.23 1.76 22.58
CA GLU A 112 0.36 2.01 24.03
C GLU A 112 1.82 1.95 24.49
N ASP A 113 2.65 1.13 23.82
CA ASP A 113 4.10 1.15 24.01
C ASP A 113 4.68 2.49 23.51
N GLN A 114 5.22 3.28 24.43
CA GLN A 114 5.71 4.63 24.15
C GLN A 114 6.87 4.66 23.14
N LYS A 115 7.77 3.68 23.18
CA LYS A 115 8.92 3.64 22.25
C LYS A 115 8.44 3.29 20.85
N PHE A 116 7.57 2.27 20.75
CA PHE A 116 6.98 1.90 19.48
C PHE A 116 6.08 3.01 18.92
N ASN A 117 5.31 3.68 19.76
CA ASN A 117 4.49 4.83 19.36
C ASN A 117 5.34 5.99 18.81
N SER A 118 6.51 6.23 19.40
CA SER A 118 7.46 7.23 18.89
C SER A 118 8.00 6.86 17.51
N LEU A 119 8.32 5.57 17.30
CA LEU A 119 8.72 5.06 15.98
C LEU A 119 7.59 5.20 14.95
N LEU A 120 6.35 4.85 15.32
CA LEU A 120 5.18 5.00 14.45
C LEU A 120 4.92 6.46 14.07
N ALA A 121 5.06 7.40 15.00
CA ALA A 121 4.93 8.83 14.70
C ALA A 121 5.98 9.29 13.67
N GLN A 122 7.25 8.89 13.84
CA GLN A 122 8.32 9.17 12.88
C GLN A 122 8.05 8.54 11.51
N PHE A 123 7.52 7.32 11.48
CA PHE A 123 7.17 6.60 10.26
C PHE A 123 6.10 7.32 9.45
N ASN A 124 5.01 7.72 10.11
CA ASN A 124 3.92 8.48 9.46
C ASN A 124 4.37 9.87 8.98
N LEU A 125 5.21 10.54 9.77
CA LEU A 125 5.81 11.81 9.37
C LEU A 125 6.67 11.64 8.11
N PHE A 126 7.47 10.58 8.06
CA PHE A 126 8.32 10.30 6.91
C PHE A 126 7.53 10.02 5.63
N ILE A 127 6.48 9.18 5.72
CA ILE A 127 5.57 8.93 4.60
C ILE A 127 4.97 10.25 4.09
N THR A 128 4.44 11.06 5.01
CA THR A 128 3.80 12.34 4.68
C THR A 128 4.77 13.31 4.00
N GLN A 129 6.02 13.37 4.47
CA GLN A 129 7.06 14.21 3.87
C GLN A 129 7.34 13.78 2.43
N LEU A 130 7.62 12.50 2.18
CA LEU A 130 7.95 12.01 0.84
C LEU A 130 6.78 12.20 -0.14
N LEU A 131 5.54 12.00 0.31
CA LEU A 131 4.35 12.25 -0.51
C LEU A 131 4.20 13.74 -0.87
N ASN A 132 4.53 14.65 0.05
CA ASN A 132 4.51 16.09 -0.21
C ASN A 132 5.68 16.55 -1.10
N GLU A 133 6.77 15.80 -1.14
CA GLU A 133 7.88 15.99 -2.09
C GLU A 133 7.55 15.46 -3.50
N GLY A 134 6.38 14.85 -3.69
CA GLY A 134 5.92 14.32 -4.96
C GLY A 134 6.49 12.93 -5.31
N LEU A 135 7.07 12.24 -4.32
CA LEU A 135 7.62 10.90 -4.52
C LEU A 135 6.51 9.84 -4.55
N TYR A 136 6.77 8.78 -5.32
CA TYR A 136 5.90 7.60 -5.40
C TYR A 136 6.47 6.51 -4.51
N ILE A 137 5.76 6.13 -3.47
CA ILE A 137 6.29 5.30 -2.39
C ILE A 137 5.65 3.92 -2.44
N GLU A 138 6.47 2.90 -2.63
CA GLU A 138 6.06 1.53 -2.39
C GLU A 138 6.15 1.22 -0.89
N LEU A 139 5.01 1.23 -0.20
CA LEU A 139 4.97 0.97 1.25
C LEU A 139 4.84 -0.52 1.55
N PHE A 140 4.09 -1.23 0.70
CA PHE A 140 3.92 -2.67 0.69
C PHE A 140 4.32 -3.17 -0.70
N ASP A 141 4.81 -4.40 -0.80
CA ASP A 141 5.28 -4.97 -2.07
C ASP A 141 4.19 -4.89 -3.13
N ASN A 142 4.46 -4.22 -4.26
CA ASN A 142 3.51 -3.98 -5.34
C ASN A 142 2.32 -3.08 -5.00
N ILE A 143 2.41 -2.24 -3.96
CA ILE A 143 1.42 -1.20 -3.64
C ILE A 143 2.12 0.13 -3.50
N VAL A 144 1.75 1.06 -4.37
CA VAL A 144 2.34 2.40 -4.43
C VAL A 144 1.35 3.45 -3.98
N LEU A 145 1.80 4.29 -3.04
CA LEU A 145 1.13 5.52 -2.63
C LEU A 145 1.74 6.70 -3.35
N LEU A 146 0.89 7.61 -3.82
CA LEU A 146 1.33 8.86 -4.44
C LEU A 146 0.31 9.96 -4.20
N LYS A 147 0.78 11.20 -4.20
CA LYS A 147 -0.10 12.37 -4.17
C LYS A 147 -0.29 12.85 -5.60
N ASP A 148 -1.54 12.83 -6.08
CA ASP A 148 -1.88 13.34 -7.40
C ASP A 148 -1.70 14.87 -7.40
N LEU A 149 -0.85 15.37 -8.29
CA LEU A 149 -0.54 16.79 -8.39
C LEU A 149 -1.72 17.61 -8.92
N GLU A 150 -2.61 17.01 -9.72
CA GLU A 150 -3.77 17.70 -10.29
C GLU A 150 -4.88 17.86 -9.26
N THR A 151 -5.14 16.80 -8.48
CA THR A 151 -6.26 16.77 -7.53
C THR A 151 -5.84 17.01 -6.08
N ASN A 152 -4.54 17.04 -5.80
CA ASN A 152 -3.95 17.11 -4.46
C ASN A 152 -4.39 15.97 -3.53
N ASN A 153 -4.97 14.89 -4.08
CA ASN A 153 -5.48 13.74 -3.34
C ASN A 153 -4.44 12.62 -3.27
N LEU A 154 -4.47 11.86 -2.17
CA LEU A 154 -3.73 10.62 -2.06
C LEU A 154 -4.36 9.56 -2.98
N LYS A 155 -3.53 8.87 -3.75
CA LYS A 155 -3.90 7.74 -4.59
C LYS A 155 -3.10 6.51 -4.18
N LEU A 156 -3.71 5.35 -4.42
CA LEU A 156 -3.11 4.04 -4.27
C LEU A 156 -3.19 3.33 -5.61
N LEU A 157 -2.04 2.87 -6.10
CA LEU A 157 -1.91 1.99 -7.25
C LEU A 157 -1.37 0.64 -6.77
N PHE A 158 -1.70 -0.43 -7.48
CA PHE A 158 -1.18 -1.75 -7.16
C PHE A 158 -0.90 -2.57 -8.42
N GLY A 159 0.10 -3.45 -8.32
CA GLY A 159 0.49 -4.36 -9.40
C GLY A 159 -0.40 -5.59 -9.47
N LYS A 160 -0.39 -6.26 -10.62
CA LYS A 160 -1.14 -7.50 -10.87
C LYS A 160 -0.78 -8.62 -9.89
N GLU A 161 0.43 -8.57 -9.33
CA GLU A 161 0.96 -9.50 -8.35
C GLU A 161 0.09 -9.53 -7.08
N VAL A 162 -0.56 -8.42 -6.74
CA VAL A 162 -1.47 -8.35 -5.59
C VAL A 162 -2.65 -9.31 -5.73
N LEU A 163 -3.10 -9.56 -6.97
CA LEU A 163 -4.17 -10.51 -7.28
C LEU A 163 -3.71 -11.98 -7.28
N GLN A 164 -2.39 -12.24 -7.35
CA GLN A 164 -1.86 -13.61 -7.43
C GLN A 164 -1.73 -14.28 -6.05
N TYR A 165 -1.84 -13.51 -4.97
CA TYR A 165 -1.82 -14.02 -3.59
C TYR A 165 -3.14 -14.69 -3.16
N GLU A 166 -3.97 -15.15 -4.10
CA GLU A 166 -5.23 -15.88 -3.84
C GLU A 166 -5.11 -17.41 -3.95
N HIS A 167 -3.88 -17.95 -3.86
CA HIS A 167 -3.60 -19.38 -4.02
C HIS A 167 -2.85 -19.98 -2.83
#